data_AF-A0A2B7YT58-F1
#
_entry.id   AF-A0A2B7YT58-F1
#
_cell.length_a   1.000
_cell.length_b   1.000
_cell.length_c   1.000
_cell.angle_alpha   90.00
_cell.angle_beta   90.00
_cell.angle_gamma   90.00
#
_symmetry.space_group_name_H-M   'P 1'
#
loop_
_entity.id
_entity.type
_entity.pdbx_description
1 polymer ?
#
loop_
_entity_poly.entity_id
_entity_poly.type
_entity_poly.pdbx_seq_one_letter_code
_entity_poly.pdbx_strand_id
1 'polypeptide(L)'
;MSRYRDGSAFGELPFDHFIAAEWDPSSTLSKHGQKRALVEKWIRLGRYGRNEYFERFDDVFPPHAPHDLLSDADRDVDGHISRTLWIRTWFGHKADKASQEAADAAYKKLFIRAMLDDDENGRNDCMDPEFIYDKPEEFGIGTTGDNPADIADGIALGTPRSVPSYLVNALMHCPDQFDGDGDRDWRHQTLSEAEAEELEKHQSLLVIVADRKACEEGWVLHLAINHRGEILPLRIRDKASLVFQSVANWLDGQTLTENTLNTDEDKELYMREGNGWDWD
;
A
#
# COMPACT_ATOMS: atom_id res chain seq x y z
N MET A 1 -1.22 -14.18 -21.95
CA MET A 1 -2.40 -15.08 -21.98
C MET A 1 -3.25 -14.73 -20.77
N SER A 2 -4.24 -13.86 -20.92
CA SER A 2 -5.21 -13.59 -19.84
C SER A 2 -6.12 -14.80 -19.73
N ARG A 3 -5.98 -15.56 -18.64
CA ARG A 3 -7.05 -16.43 -18.18
C ARG A 3 -7.96 -15.53 -17.37
N TYR A 4 -9.13 -15.19 -17.91
CA TYR A 4 -10.26 -14.74 -17.09
C TYR A 4 -10.53 -15.87 -16.09
N ARG A 5 -10.03 -15.73 -14.86
CA ARG A 5 -10.69 -16.32 -13.70
C ARG A 5 -11.98 -15.52 -13.54
N ASP A 6 -13.10 -16.19 -13.33
CA ASP A 6 -14.24 -15.52 -12.70
C ASP A 6 -13.71 -14.92 -11.39
N GLY A 7 -13.98 -13.64 -11.16
CA GLY A 7 -13.51 -12.95 -9.97
C GLY A 7 -13.91 -13.64 -8.69
N SER A 8 -13.09 -13.49 -7.65
CA SER A 8 -13.37 -14.14 -6.37
C SER A 8 -14.71 -13.66 -5.83
N ALA A 9 -15.65 -14.57 -5.62
CA ALA A 9 -16.99 -14.24 -5.13
C ALA A 9 -16.93 -13.81 -3.66
N PHE A 10 -17.90 -13.00 -3.20
CA PHE A 10 -18.00 -12.66 -1.78
C PHE A 10 -18.04 -13.92 -0.91
N GLY A 11 -17.19 -13.95 0.12
CA GLY A 11 -17.02 -15.07 1.03
C GLY A 11 -15.88 -16.03 0.65
N GLU A 12 -15.09 -15.70 -0.37
CA GLU A 12 -13.86 -16.42 -0.71
C GLU A 12 -12.60 -15.77 -0.13
N LEU A 13 -12.67 -14.49 0.24
CA LEU A 13 -11.52 -13.75 0.77
C LEU A 13 -11.54 -13.77 2.32
N PRO A 14 -10.37 -13.94 2.98
CA PRO A 14 -10.23 -13.82 4.43
C PRO A 14 -10.84 -12.54 5.01
N PHE A 15 -10.71 -11.42 4.31
CA PHE A 15 -11.31 -10.16 4.74
C PHE A 15 -12.85 -10.20 4.75
N ASP A 16 -13.50 -10.99 3.89
CA ASP A 16 -14.96 -11.16 3.92
C ASP A 16 -15.41 -11.83 5.22
N HIS A 17 -14.68 -12.85 5.68
CA HIS A 17 -14.94 -13.51 6.96
C HIS A 17 -14.69 -12.57 8.14
N PHE A 18 -13.70 -11.68 8.02
CA PHE A 18 -13.46 -10.62 9.00
C PHE A 18 -14.63 -9.62 9.05
N ILE A 19 -15.12 -9.15 7.90
CA ILE A 19 -16.30 -8.29 7.81
C ILE A 19 -17.50 -8.98 8.46
N ALA A 20 -17.74 -10.25 8.16
CA ALA A 20 -18.85 -11.01 8.74
C ALA A 20 -18.81 -11.06 10.27
N ALA A 21 -17.61 -11.17 10.86
CA ALA A 21 -17.42 -11.23 12.30
C ALA A 21 -17.52 -9.86 12.99
N GLU A 22 -17.12 -8.78 12.31
CA GLU A 22 -16.83 -7.49 12.93
C GLU A 22 -17.73 -6.34 12.46
N TRP A 23 -18.59 -6.57 11.47
CA TRP A 23 -19.51 -5.54 10.97
C TRP A 23 -20.55 -5.15 12.04
N ASP A 24 -20.68 -3.85 12.29
CA ASP A 24 -21.64 -3.31 13.27
C ASP A 24 -22.80 -2.59 12.55
N PRO A 25 -23.98 -3.23 12.44
CA PRO A 25 -25.14 -2.60 11.82
C PRO A 25 -25.72 -1.43 12.65
N SER A 26 -25.29 -1.28 13.92
CA SER A 26 -25.71 -0.19 14.81
C SER A 26 -24.75 0.99 14.84
N SER A 27 -23.60 0.88 14.17
CA SER A 27 -22.59 1.94 14.16
C SER A 27 -23.09 3.20 13.45
N THR A 28 -22.73 4.35 14.01
CA THR A 28 -23.08 5.68 13.47
C THR A 28 -22.20 6.07 12.28
N LEU A 29 -21.16 5.30 11.97
CA LEU A 29 -20.29 5.55 10.84
C LEU A 29 -21.01 5.22 9.53
N SER A 30 -20.65 5.96 8.47
CA SER A 30 -21.05 5.59 7.12
C SER A 30 -20.46 4.22 6.74
N LYS A 31 -21.02 3.57 5.73
CA LYS A 31 -20.51 2.29 5.21
C LYS A 31 -19.01 2.37 4.86
N HIS A 32 -18.61 3.45 4.21
CA HIS A 32 -17.20 3.71 3.88
C HIS A 32 -16.34 3.93 5.13
N GLY A 33 -16.86 4.66 6.14
CA GLY A 33 -16.17 4.86 7.42
C GLY A 33 -15.97 3.56 8.20
N GLN A 34 -16.97 2.68 8.23
CA GLN A 34 -16.83 1.35 8.82
C GLN A 34 -15.82 0.49 8.05
N LYS A 35 -15.89 0.47 6.70
CA LYS A 35 -14.92 -0.25 5.87
C LYS A 35 -13.49 0.19 6.21
N ARG A 36 -13.23 1.49 6.27
CA ARG A 36 -11.92 2.03 6.65
C ARG A 36 -11.48 1.52 8.03
N ALA A 37 -12.34 1.62 9.04
CA ALA A 37 -12.02 1.17 10.39
C ALA A 37 -11.74 -0.34 10.46
N LEU A 38 -12.47 -1.15 9.68
CA LEU A 38 -12.23 -2.58 9.55
C LEU A 38 -10.89 -2.87 8.88
N VAL A 39 -10.54 -2.18 7.80
CA VAL A 39 -9.23 -2.32 7.15
C VAL A 39 -8.10 -1.95 8.11
N GLU A 40 -8.22 -0.85 8.86
CA GLU A 40 -7.24 -0.48 9.89
C GLU A 40 -7.10 -1.55 10.98
N LYS A 41 -8.21 -2.13 11.43
CA LYS A 41 -8.20 -3.22 12.41
C LYS A 41 -7.56 -4.49 11.84
N TRP A 42 -7.91 -4.86 10.61
CA TRP A 42 -7.37 -6.01 9.86
C TRP A 42 -5.86 -5.96 9.68
N ILE A 43 -5.36 -4.77 9.29
CA ILE A 43 -3.93 -4.50 9.15
C ILE A 43 -3.22 -4.72 10.50
N ARG A 44 -3.74 -4.15 11.59
CA ARG A 44 -3.14 -4.21 12.93
C ARG A 44 -3.14 -5.61 13.56
N LEU A 45 -4.04 -6.51 13.16
CA LEU A 45 -4.01 -7.91 13.61
C LEU A 45 -2.65 -8.55 13.31
N GLY A 46 -2.03 -8.16 12.19
CA GLY A 46 -0.79 -8.75 11.72
C GLY A 46 -1.00 -10.17 11.18
N ARG A 47 0.01 -10.66 10.43
CA ARG A 47 0.08 -12.00 9.83
C ARG A 47 -0.63 -13.11 10.62
N TYR A 48 -0.26 -13.35 11.88
CA TYR A 48 -0.83 -14.45 12.67
C TYR A 48 -2.19 -14.14 13.28
N GLY A 49 -2.49 -12.88 13.59
CA GLY A 49 -3.81 -12.48 14.09
C GLY A 49 -4.90 -12.63 13.04
N ARG A 50 -4.54 -12.68 11.75
CA ARG A 50 -5.48 -12.90 10.64
C ARG A 50 -5.79 -14.37 10.37
N ASN A 51 -5.02 -15.34 10.89
CA ASN A 51 -5.17 -16.77 10.56
C ASN A 51 -6.56 -17.33 10.87
N GLU A 52 -7.24 -16.83 11.92
CA GLU A 52 -8.61 -17.25 12.27
C GLU A 52 -9.62 -17.07 11.13
N TYR A 53 -9.35 -16.15 10.20
CA TYR A 53 -10.25 -15.81 9.09
C TYR A 53 -9.90 -16.54 7.78
N PHE A 54 -8.76 -17.23 7.73
CA PHE A 54 -8.39 -18.11 6.61
C PHE A 54 -9.00 -19.51 6.74
N GLU A 55 -9.30 -19.94 7.97
CA GLU A 55 -9.78 -21.30 8.27
C GLU A 55 -11.33 -21.38 8.28
N ARG A 56 -12.03 -20.25 8.17
CA ARG A 56 -13.49 -20.15 8.29
C ARG A 56 -14.19 -20.19 6.94
N PHE A 57 -14.36 -21.38 6.36
CA PHE A 57 -15.36 -21.58 5.30
C PHE A 57 -16.75 -21.82 5.93
N ASP A 58 -17.32 -20.79 6.57
CA ASP A 58 -18.72 -20.88 6.99
C ASP A 58 -19.63 -20.62 5.77
N ASP A 59 -20.45 -21.60 5.42
CA ASP A 59 -21.40 -21.50 4.29
C ASP A 59 -22.50 -20.45 4.52
N VAL A 60 -22.60 -19.86 5.73
CA VAL A 60 -23.68 -18.96 6.12
C VAL A 60 -23.14 -17.61 6.59
N PHE A 61 -23.11 -16.65 5.66
CA PHE A 61 -22.79 -15.26 5.98
C PHE A 61 -23.94 -14.54 6.68
N PRO A 62 -23.66 -13.67 7.67
CA PRO A 62 -24.70 -12.90 8.34
C PRO A 62 -25.43 -11.97 7.35
N PRO A 63 -26.78 -12.01 7.26
CA PRO A 63 -27.53 -11.23 6.27
C PRO A 63 -27.39 -9.70 6.38
N HIS A 64 -26.83 -9.21 7.49
CA HIS A 64 -26.65 -7.79 7.76
C HIS A 64 -25.25 -7.28 7.37
N ALA A 65 -24.31 -8.18 7.07
CA ALA A 65 -22.99 -7.82 6.58
C ALA A 65 -23.08 -7.40 5.09
N PRO A 66 -22.46 -6.30 4.68
CA PRO A 66 -22.44 -5.89 3.27
C PRO A 66 -21.51 -6.78 2.45
N HIS A 67 -21.97 -7.17 1.25
CA HIS A 67 -21.21 -8.03 0.34
C HIS A 67 -20.46 -7.26 -0.77
N ASP A 68 -20.67 -5.95 -0.83
CA ASP A 68 -20.21 -5.02 -1.87
C ASP A 68 -19.21 -3.99 -1.31
N LEU A 69 -18.44 -4.37 -0.28
CA LEU A 69 -17.37 -3.51 0.24
C LEU A 69 -16.16 -3.45 -0.70
N LEU A 70 -15.87 -4.52 -1.44
CA LEU A 70 -14.88 -4.54 -2.51
C LEU A 70 -15.61 -4.60 -3.86
N SER A 71 -15.09 -3.90 -4.87
CA SER A 71 -15.61 -4.03 -6.23
C SER A 71 -15.13 -5.33 -6.87
N ASP A 72 -15.80 -5.83 -7.91
CA ASP A 72 -15.36 -7.05 -8.60
C ASP A 72 -13.89 -6.94 -9.07
N ALA A 73 -13.49 -5.77 -9.58
CA ALA A 73 -12.11 -5.51 -9.99
C ALA A 73 -11.10 -5.53 -8.83
N ASP A 74 -11.49 -5.05 -7.64
CA ASP A 74 -10.66 -5.14 -6.44
C ASP A 74 -10.48 -6.60 -6.02
N ARG A 75 -11.58 -7.37 -6.06
CA ARG A 75 -11.61 -8.79 -5.67
C ARG A 75 -10.79 -9.68 -6.61
N ASP A 76 -10.66 -9.32 -7.88
CA ASP A 76 -9.86 -10.05 -8.87
C ASP A 76 -8.36 -10.06 -8.54
N VAL A 77 -7.88 -9.04 -7.82
CA VAL A 77 -6.45 -8.82 -7.59
C VAL A 77 -6.02 -8.95 -6.13
N ASP A 78 -6.95 -8.78 -5.18
CA ASP A 78 -6.66 -8.81 -3.74
C ASP A 78 -6.00 -10.12 -3.31
N GLY A 79 -4.84 -10.03 -2.67
CA GLY A 79 -4.09 -11.19 -2.19
C GLY A 79 -3.38 -12.02 -3.27
N HIS A 80 -3.51 -11.71 -4.56
CA HIS A 80 -3.10 -12.63 -5.63
C HIS A 80 -1.81 -12.27 -6.39
N ILE A 81 -1.47 -10.98 -6.54
CA ILE A 81 -0.60 -10.55 -7.65
C ILE A 81 0.70 -9.87 -7.21
N SER A 82 0.64 -8.79 -6.42
CA SER A 82 1.82 -7.95 -6.14
C SER A 82 1.89 -7.47 -4.70
N ARG A 83 3.08 -7.56 -4.11
CA ARG A 83 3.38 -6.96 -2.79
C ARG A 83 3.99 -5.56 -2.90
N THR A 84 3.73 -4.88 -4.01
CA THR A 84 4.25 -3.55 -4.32
C THR A 84 3.10 -2.62 -4.64
N LEU A 85 3.03 -1.47 -3.96
CA LEU A 85 1.99 -0.45 -4.17
C LEU A 85 2.63 0.87 -4.60
N TRP A 86 2.06 1.55 -5.57
CA TRP A 86 2.38 2.93 -5.93
C TRP A 86 1.27 3.84 -5.45
N ILE A 87 1.59 4.79 -4.57
CA ILE A 87 0.60 5.67 -3.96
C ILE A 87 0.99 7.12 -4.22
N ARG A 88 0.12 7.85 -4.91
CA ARG A 88 0.25 9.31 -5.06
C ARG A 88 -0.29 9.98 -3.82
N THR A 89 0.46 10.93 -3.26
CA THR A 89 -0.09 11.88 -2.28
C THR A 89 -0.39 13.21 -2.95
N TRP A 90 -1.43 13.89 -2.48
CA TRP A 90 -1.91 15.10 -3.12
C TRP A 90 -1.36 16.37 -2.47
N PHE A 91 -0.79 17.27 -3.28
CA PHE A 91 -0.19 18.53 -2.83
C PHE A 91 -0.73 19.77 -3.56
N GLY A 92 -1.65 19.60 -4.51
CA GLY A 92 -2.35 20.72 -5.15
C GLY A 92 -3.40 21.33 -4.21
N HIS A 93 -3.42 22.66 -4.09
CA HIS A 93 -4.40 23.33 -3.22
C HIS A 93 -5.83 23.21 -3.78
N LYS A 94 -6.74 22.64 -2.97
CA LYS A 94 -8.14 22.35 -3.38
C LYS A 94 -8.93 23.56 -3.89
N ALA A 95 -8.61 24.77 -3.44
CA ALA A 95 -9.26 26.01 -3.87
C ALA A 95 -8.56 26.70 -5.05
N ASP A 96 -7.42 26.19 -5.52
CA ASP A 96 -6.61 26.78 -6.59
C ASP A 96 -6.44 25.78 -7.74
N LYS A 97 -7.10 26.08 -8.86
CA LYS A 97 -7.06 25.27 -10.08
C LYS A 97 -5.65 25.21 -10.67
N ALA A 98 -4.90 26.30 -10.66
CA ALA A 98 -3.56 26.33 -11.21
C ALA A 98 -2.59 25.47 -10.38
N SER A 99 -2.75 25.48 -9.06
CA SER A 99 -2.00 24.61 -8.16
C SER A 99 -2.31 23.13 -8.39
N GLN A 100 -3.57 22.76 -8.62
CA GLN A 100 -3.96 21.39 -8.95
C GLN A 100 -3.39 20.94 -10.30
N GLU A 101 -3.53 21.76 -11.34
CA GLU A 101 -2.99 21.49 -12.68
C GLU A 101 -1.45 21.33 -12.65
N ALA A 102 -0.76 22.13 -11.84
CA ALA A 102 0.68 22.00 -11.64
C ALA A 102 1.06 20.68 -10.94
N ALA A 103 0.31 20.29 -9.90
CA ALA A 103 0.53 19.03 -9.19
C ALA A 103 0.28 17.82 -10.10
N ASP A 104 -0.74 17.87 -10.95
CA ASP A 104 -1.02 16.84 -11.96
C ASP A 104 0.06 16.76 -13.02
N ALA A 105 0.54 17.90 -13.53
CA ALA A 105 1.63 17.92 -14.51
C ALA A 105 2.93 17.35 -13.92
N ALA A 106 3.25 17.70 -12.68
CA ALA A 106 4.42 17.19 -11.97
C ALA A 106 4.33 15.68 -11.73
N TYR A 107 3.16 15.19 -11.29
CA TYR A 107 2.91 13.76 -11.15
C TYR A 107 3.02 13.02 -12.49
N LYS A 108 2.40 13.53 -13.56
CA LYS A 108 2.48 12.92 -14.89
C LYS A 108 3.93 12.77 -15.35
N LYS A 109 4.75 13.82 -15.19
CA LYS A 109 6.18 13.78 -15.50
C LYS A 109 6.90 12.70 -14.70
N LEU A 110 6.65 12.62 -13.39
CA LEU A 110 7.24 11.58 -12.54
C LEU A 110 6.83 10.18 -13.01
N PHE A 111 5.54 9.96 -13.25
CA PHE A 111 5.01 8.67 -13.66
C PHE A 111 5.65 8.19 -14.96
N ILE A 112 5.75 9.06 -15.97
CA ILE A 112 6.40 8.73 -17.24
C ILE A 112 7.86 8.33 -17.02
N ARG A 113 8.60 9.08 -16.20
CA ARG A 113 10.00 8.76 -15.92
C ARG A 113 10.17 7.45 -15.14
N ALA A 114 9.33 7.23 -14.13
CA ALA A 114 9.48 6.10 -13.20
C ALA A 114 8.90 4.78 -13.73
N MET A 115 7.80 4.85 -14.48
CA MET A 115 7.04 3.67 -14.92
C MET A 115 7.23 3.35 -16.41
N LEU A 116 7.56 4.35 -17.23
CA LEU A 116 7.56 4.22 -18.70
C LEU A 116 8.90 4.59 -19.37
N ASP A 117 9.97 4.78 -18.58
CA ASP A 117 11.33 5.11 -19.08
C ASP A 117 11.35 6.28 -20.08
N ASP A 118 10.63 7.37 -19.76
CA ASP A 118 10.44 8.54 -20.63
C ASP A 118 9.69 8.31 -21.96
N ASP A 119 9.07 7.14 -22.18
CA ASP A 119 8.17 6.86 -23.31
C ASP A 119 6.69 6.91 -22.88
N GLU A 120 5.97 8.00 -23.18
CA GLU A 120 4.53 8.12 -22.89
C GLU A 120 3.67 7.00 -23.51
N ASN A 121 4.15 6.34 -24.56
CA ASN A 121 3.48 5.20 -25.20
C ASN A 121 4.12 3.86 -24.83
N GLY A 122 5.11 3.89 -23.95
CA GLY A 122 5.82 2.73 -23.43
C GLY A 122 4.88 1.84 -22.63
N ARG A 123 5.34 0.61 -22.37
CA ARG A 123 4.64 -0.26 -21.44
C ARG A 123 5.06 0.08 -20.03
N ASN A 124 4.10 0.06 -19.12
CA ASN A 124 4.44 0.00 -17.70
C ASN A 124 4.99 -1.40 -17.43
N ASP A 125 6.31 -1.48 -17.35
CA ASP A 125 7.02 -2.72 -17.03
C ASP A 125 7.34 -2.80 -15.52
N CYS A 126 7.04 -1.76 -14.75
CA CYS A 126 7.42 -1.64 -13.35
C CYS A 126 6.36 -2.19 -12.38
N MET A 127 5.07 -1.96 -12.64
CA MET A 127 4.00 -2.31 -11.70
C MET A 127 2.70 -2.61 -12.44
N ASP A 128 1.95 -3.61 -11.95
CA ASP A 128 0.61 -3.88 -12.47
C ASP A 128 -0.33 -2.68 -12.21
N PRO A 129 -1.10 -2.22 -13.20
CA PRO A 129 -1.95 -1.02 -13.07
C PRO A 129 -2.91 -1.04 -11.88
N GLU A 130 -3.32 -2.21 -11.42
CA GLU A 130 -4.26 -2.41 -10.32
C GLU A 130 -3.69 -2.02 -8.96
N PHE A 131 -2.36 -1.85 -8.84
CA PHE A 131 -1.69 -1.40 -7.60
C PHE A 131 -1.19 0.04 -7.67
N ILE A 132 -1.71 0.82 -8.63
CA ILE A 132 -1.42 2.24 -8.82
C ILE A 132 -2.59 3.05 -8.27
N TYR A 133 -2.35 3.71 -7.14
CA TYR A 133 -3.33 4.47 -6.39
C TYR A 133 -3.05 5.97 -6.53
N ASP A 134 -3.62 6.59 -7.56
CA ASP A 134 -3.30 7.98 -7.93
C ASP A 134 -4.49 8.91 -8.13
N LYS A 135 -5.70 8.43 -7.79
CA LYS A 135 -6.94 9.18 -7.92
C LYS A 135 -7.06 10.28 -6.83
N PRO A 136 -7.21 11.55 -7.22
CA PRO A 136 -7.33 12.64 -6.25
C PRO A 136 -8.56 12.56 -5.36
N GLU A 137 -9.64 11.90 -5.80
CA GLU A 137 -10.88 11.77 -5.03
C GLU A 137 -10.72 10.85 -3.80
N GLU A 138 -9.75 9.94 -3.84
CA GLU A 138 -9.50 8.96 -2.78
C GLU A 138 -8.33 9.40 -1.88
N PHE A 139 -7.31 10.05 -2.46
CA PHE A 139 -6.06 10.41 -1.77
C PHE A 139 -5.86 11.93 -1.58
N GLY A 140 -6.87 12.74 -1.92
CA GLY A 140 -6.86 14.19 -1.77
C GLY A 140 -7.06 14.70 -0.33
N ILE A 141 -6.52 15.88 -0.02
CA ILE A 141 -6.69 16.53 1.29
C ILE A 141 -8.18 16.81 1.56
N GLY A 142 -8.69 16.27 2.67
CA GLY A 142 -10.06 16.49 3.13
C GLY A 142 -11.13 15.56 2.53
N THR A 143 -10.74 14.47 1.86
CA THR A 143 -11.67 13.39 1.46
C THR A 143 -12.06 12.51 2.65
N THR A 144 -11.20 12.44 3.68
CA THR A 144 -11.40 11.68 4.92
C THR A 144 -11.69 12.55 6.16
N GLY A 145 -11.81 13.88 5.99
CA GLY A 145 -12.16 14.82 7.07
C GLY A 145 -11.01 15.30 7.95
N ASP A 146 -9.82 14.70 7.85
CA ASP A 146 -8.62 15.13 8.58
C ASP A 146 -7.51 15.55 7.61
N ASN A 147 -6.66 16.48 8.04
CA ASN A 147 -5.36 16.70 7.42
C ASN A 147 -4.48 15.54 7.92
N PRO A 148 -4.15 14.55 7.08
CA PRO A 148 -3.51 13.33 7.54
C PRO A 148 -2.18 13.67 8.23
N ALA A 149 -2.05 13.32 9.51
CA ALA A 149 -0.88 13.66 10.34
C ALA A 149 0.44 13.07 9.78
N ASP A 150 0.34 12.12 8.85
CA ASP A 150 1.40 11.44 8.13
C ASP A 150 1.86 12.17 6.85
N ILE A 151 1.26 13.32 6.50
CA ILE A 151 1.65 14.14 5.35
C ILE A 151 1.86 15.60 5.79
N ALA A 152 3.03 16.17 5.51
CA ALA A 152 3.34 17.57 5.76
C ALA A 152 3.68 18.28 4.46
N ASP A 153 2.91 19.33 4.12
CA ASP A 153 3.09 20.10 2.87
C ASP A 153 3.14 19.24 1.59
N GLY A 154 2.34 18.17 1.57
CA GLY A 154 2.31 17.24 0.45
C GLY A 154 3.48 16.25 0.40
N ILE A 155 4.32 16.21 1.42
CA ILE A 155 5.43 15.27 1.59
C ILE A 155 5.03 14.22 2.61
N ALA A 156 5.18 12.95 2.26
CA ALA A 156 4.90 11.85 3.19
C ALA A 156 6.00 11.79 4.26
N LEU A 157 5.61 11.77 5.53
CA LEU A 157 6.56 11.80 6.65
C LEU A 157 7.27 10.47 6.87
N GLY A 158 6.63 9.35 6.51
CA GLY A 158 7.22 8.02 6.67
C GLY A 158 7.55 7.64 8.11
N THR A 159 6.81 8.14 9.12
CA THR A 159 7.12 7.92 10.54
C THR A 159 7.19 6.43 10.88
N PRO A 160 8.32 5.91 11.42
CA PRO A 160 8.43 4.51 11.78
C PRO A 160 7.38 4.07 12.79
N ARG A 161 6.97 2.81 12.72
CA ARG A 161 5.93 2.20 13.57
C ARG A 161 4.54 2.85 13.43
N SER A 162 4.36 3.73 12.45
CA SER A 162 3.04 4.27 12.11
C SER A 162 2.42 3.49 10.96
N VAL A 163 1.08 3.44 10.94
CA VAL A 163 0.29 2.96 9.81
C VAL A 163 -0.27 4.20 9.10
N PRO A 164 0.32 4.62 7.96
CA PRO A 164 -0.08 5.87 7.32
C PRO A 164 -1.47 5.76 6.70
N SER A 165 -2.20 6.87 6.71
CA SER A 165 -3.58 6.97 6.23
C SER A 165 -3.70 6.69 4.74
N TYR A 166 -2.69 7.06 3.94
CA TYR A 166 -2.64 6.77 2.51
C TYR A 166 -2.42 5.28 2.22
N LEU A 167 -1.70 4.55 3.08
CA LEU A 167 -1.58 3.10 2.97
C LEU A 167 -2.93 2.43 3.28
N VAL A 168 -3.62 2.88 4.32
CA VAL A 168 -4.96 2.39 4.65
C VAL A 168 -5.91 2.60 3.47
N ASN A 169 -5.88 3.78 2.83
CA ASN A 169 -6.71 4.06 1.64
C ASN A 169 -6.44 3.07 0.50
N ALA A 170 -5.16 2.83 0.17
CA ALA A 170 -4.80 1.85 -0.85
C ALA A 170 -5.30 0.45 -0.48
N LEU A 171 -5.12 0.03 0.77
CA LEU A 171 -5.55 -1.28 1.27
C LEU A 171 -7.07 -1.40 1.47
N MET A 172 -7.85 -0.31 1.31
CA MET A 172 -9.29 -0.45 1.15
C MET A 172 -9.64 -1.16 -0.17
N HIS A 173 -8.75 -1.20 -1.14
CA HIS A 173 -8.93 -1.94 -2.40
C HIS A 173 -8.37 -3.36 -2.33
N CYS A 174 -7.30 -3.59 -1.57
CA CYS A 174 -6.69 -4.92 -1.44
C CYS A 174 -6.30 -5.26 0.02
N PRO A 175 -7.26 -5.45 0.93
CA PRO A 175 -6.99 -5.72 2.34
C PRO A 175 -6.17 -7.00 2.60
N ASP A 176 -6.27 -8.01 1.75
CA ASP A 176 -5.59 -9.31 1.92
C ASP A 176 -4.19 -9.37 1.29
N GLN A 177 -3.69 -8.23 0.81
CA GLN A 177 -2.43 -8.14 0.06
C GLN A 177 -1.17 -8.56 0.86
N PHE A 178 -1.18 -8.51 2.19
CA PHE A 178 -0.02 -8.83 3.02
C PHE A 178 0.38 -10.30 3.00
N ASP A 179 -0.59 -11.20 3.12
CA ASP A 179 -0.33 -12.63 3.35
C ASP A 179 -0.69 -13.48 2.12
N GLY A 180 -1.42 -12.88 1.18
CA GLY A 180 -2.02 -13.55 0.04
C GLY A 180 -3.19 -14.46 0.42
N ASP A 181 -3.88 -14.94 -0.61
CA ASP A 181 -5.08 -15.80 -0.53
C ASP A 181 -4.79 -17.27 -0.18
N GLY A 182 -3.56 -17.73 -0.45
CA GLY A 182 -3.18 -19.12 -0.30
C GLY A 182 -2.97 -19.58 1.15
N ASP A 183 -3.29 -20.86 1.41
CA ASP A 183 -2.81 -21.55 2.59
C ASP A 183 -1.27 -21.72 2.52
N ARG A 184 -0.61 -21.51 3.65
CA ARG A 184 0.85 -21.48 3.76
C ARG A 184 1.27 -22.22 5.02
N ASP A 185 2.35 -23.00 4.93
CA ASP A 185 2.86 -23.82 6.05
C ASP A 185 3.08 -23.05 7.36
N TRP A 186 3.39 -21.75 7.29
CA TRP A 186 3.60 -20.91 8.46
C TRP A 186 2.31 -20.63 9.24
N ARG A 187 1.12 -20.73 8.63
CA ARG A 187 -0.17 -20.40 9.27
C ARG A 187 -0.50 -21.30 10.46
N HIS A 188 -0.01 -22.54 10.42
CA HIS A 188 -0.24 -23.53 11.48
C HIS A 188 0.92 -23.61 12.48
N GLN A 189 1.92 -22.73 12.36
CA GLN A 189 3.06 -22.69 13.25
C GLN A 189 2.83 -21.71 14.40
N THR A 190 3.22 -22.11 15.61
CA THR A 190 3.29 -21.19 16.74
C THR A 190 4.68 -20.59 16.78
N LEU A 191 4.77 -19.26 16.76
CA LEU A 191 6.05 -18.57 16.88
C LEU A 191 6.56 -18.59 18.32
N SER A 192 7.85 -18.77 18.47
CA SER A 192 8.59 -18.33 19.64
C SER A 192 8.64 -16.80 19.73
N GLU A 193 8.95 -16.28 20.91
CA GLU A 193 9.09 -14.83 21.14
C GLU A 193 10.14 -14.19 20.20
N ALA A 194 11.28 -14.87 20.01
CA ALA A 194 12.33 -14.40 19.10
C ALA A 194 11.87 -14.36 17.64
N GLU A 195 11.09 -15.35 17.20
CA GLU A 195 10.55 -15.34 15.82
C GLU A 195 9.49 -14.25 15.64
N ALA A 196 8.70 -13.95 16.67
CA ALA A 196 7.76 -12.83 16.65
C ALA A 196 8.49 -11.48 16.56
N GLU A 197 9.56 -11.28 17.34
CA GLU A 197 10.37 -10.06 17.27
C GLU A 197 11.02 -9.85 15.90
N GLU A 198 11.52 -10.92 15.27
CA GLU A 198 12.10 -10.84 13.93
C GLU A 198 11.02 -10.59 12.85
N LEU A 199 9.81 -11.11 13.05
CA LEU A 199 8.70 -10.86 12.13
C LEU A 199 8.30 -9.37 12.09
N GLU A 200 8.35 -8.66 13.23
CA GLU A 200 8.04 -7.23 13.30
C GLU A 200 9.02 -6.38 12.46
N LYS A 201 10.23 -6.90 12.21
CA LYS A 201 11.26 -6.27 11.37
C LYS A 201 11.18 -6.69 9.90
N HIS A 202 10.37 -7.69 9.58
CA HIS A 202 10.30 -8.26 8.23
C HIS A 202 9.43 -7.41 7.31
N GLN A 203 10.00 -6.96 6.19
CA GLN A 203 9.26 -6.27 5.13
C GLN A 203 8.26 -7.23 4.47
N SER A 204 6.99 -6.86 4.49
CA SER A 204 5.88 -7.60 3.86
C SER A 204 5.38 -6.90 2.60
N LEU A 205 5.38 -5.57 2.55
CA LEU A 205 5.08 -4.79 1.34
C LEU A 205 6.19 -3.78 1.04
N LEU A 206 6.41 -3.51 -0.24
CA LEU A 206 7.11 -2.33 -0.73
C LEU A 206 6.10 -1.27 -1.13
N VAL A 207 6.12 -0.11 -0.49
CA VAL A 207 5.25 1.02 -0.84
C VAL A 207 6.08 2.14 -1.43
N ILE A 208 5.76 2.52 -2.66
CA ILE A 208 6.39 3.61 -3.39
C ILE A 208 5.46 4.80 -3.34
N VAL A 209 5.95 5.92 -2.82
CA VAL A 209 5.13 7.12 -2.61
C VAL A 209 5.56 8.22 -3.57
N ALA A 210 4.63 8.60 -4.45
CA ALA A 210 4.73 9.75 -5.32
C ALA A 210 4.18 10.99 -4.59
N ASP A 211 5.01 11.53 -3.69
CA ASP A 211 4.72 12.76 -2.96
C ASP A 211 5.25 14.01 -3.66
N ARG A 212 5.01 15.18 -3.08
CA ARG A 212 5.45 16.45 -3.65
C ARG A 212 6.94 16.45 -3.98
N LYS A 213 7.78 15.91 -3.09
CA LYS A 213 9.22 15.84 -3.30
C LYS A 213 9.58 14.94 -4.47
N ALA A 214 8.91 13.79 -4.61
CA ALA A 214 9.06 12.93 -5.78
C ALA A 214 8.65 13.68 -7.07
N CYS A 215 7.51 14.35 -7.05
CA CYS A 215 6.94 15.02 -8.23
C CYS A 215 7.69 16.30 -8.65
N GLU A 216 8.27 17.05 -7.71
CA GLU A 216 8.98 18.30 -8.01
C GLU A 216 10.49 18.07 -8.18
N GLU A 217 11.10 17.19 -7.37
CA GLU A 217 12.56 17.00 -7.29
C GLU A 217 13.05 15.66 -7.85
N GLY A 218 12.14 14.73 -8.19
CA GLY A 218 12.50 13.42 -8.73
C GLY A 218 12.98 12.41 -7.69
N TRP A 219 12.88 12.75 -6.39
CA TRP A 219 13.28 11.86 -5.29
C TRP A 219 12.10 11.04 -4.78
N VAL A 220 11.94 9.84 -5.32
CA VAL A 220 10.82 8.93 -5.01
C VAL A 220 11.05 8.25 -3.67
N LEU A 221 10.01 8.20 -2.83
CA LEU A 221 10.08 7.57 -1.51
C LEU A 221 9.72 6.09 -1.59
N HIS A 222 10.57 5.24 -1.02
CA HIS A 222 10.38 3.81 -0.86
C HIS A 222 10.26 3.49 0.63
N LEU A 223 9.15 2.86 1.01
CA LEU A 223 8.83 2.46 2.37
C LEU A 223 8.73 0.94 2.44
N ALA A 224 9.43 0.36 3.40
CA ALA A 224 9.26 -1.02 3.78
C ALA A 224 8.18 -1.11 4.85
N ILE A 225 7.14 -1.90 4.60
CA ILE A 225 5.99 -2.04 5.50
C ILE A 225 5.98 -3.45 6.07
N ASN A 226 5.88 -3.60 7.39
CA ASN A 226 5.84 -4.91 8.04
C ASN A 226 4.45 -5.56 7.94
N HIS A 227 4.30 -6.76 8.51
CA HIS A 227 3.05 -7.53 8.45
C HIS A 227 1.85 -6.88 9.18
N ARG A 228 2.09 -5.83 9.99
CA ARG A 228 1.08 -5.03 10.69
C ARG A 228 0.78 -3.70 10.00
N GLY A 229 1.27 -3.49 8.78
CA GLY A 229 1.10 -2.24 8.06
C GLY A 229 1.96 -1.09 8.59
N GLU A 230 2.92 -1.37 9.47
CA GLU A 230 3.76 -0.35 10.06
C GLU A 230 4.98 -0.07 9.20
N ILE A 231 5.36 1.20 9.09
CA ILE A 231 6.59 1.61 8.41
C ILE A 231 7.81 1.16 9.21
N LEU A 232 8.74 0.46 8.55
CA LEU A 232 10.03 0.10 9.13
C LEU A 232 10.97 1.32 9.24
N PRO A 233 11.98 1.30 10.14
CA PRO A 233 12.81 2.47 10.44
C PRO A 233 13.59 3.03 9.24
N LEU A 234 13.98 2.18 8.29
CA LEU A 234 14.66 2.62 7.08
C LEU A 234 13.66 3.04 6.00
N ARG A 235 13.80 4.28 5.54
CA ARG A 235 13.15 4.82 4.35
C ARG A 235 14.22 5.12 3.31
N ILE A 236 13.86 5.05 2.04
CA ILE A 236 14.80 5.32 0.96
C ILE A 236 14.20 6.36 0.01
N ARG A 237 14.99 7.37 -0.34
CA ARG A 237 14.75 8.26 -1.46
C ARG A 237 15.67 7.83 -2.59
N ASP A 238 15.10 7.49 -3.73
CA ASP A 238 15.87 7.15 -4.93
C ASP A 238 15.45 8.01 -6.12
N LYS A 239 16.28 8.04 -7.16
CA LYS A 239 16.02 8.79 -8.39
C LYS A 239 14.80 8.22 -9.11
N ALA A 240 14.03 9.07 -9.77
CA ALA A 240 12.82 8.66 -10.48
C ALA A 240 13.08 7.56 -11.53
N SER A 241 14.23 7.59 -12.22
CA SER A 241 14.60 6.58 -13.22
C SER A 241 14.94 5.20 -12.63
N LEU A 242 15.13 5.09 -11.32
CA LEU A 242 15.58 3.86 -10.65
C LEU A 242 14.45 3.11 -9.93
N VAL A 243 13.22 3.63 -9.98
CA VAL A 243 12.05 2.98 -9.40
C VAL A 243 11.89 1.56 -9.94
N PHE A 244 11.98 1.37 -11.26
CA PHE A 244 11.92 0.05 -11.90
C PHE A 244 12.94 -0.94 -11.30
N GLN A 245 14.20 -0.52 -11.17
CA GLN A 245 15.25 -1.37 -10.61
C GLN A 245 14.97 -1.73 -9.15
N SER A 246 14.48 -0.78 -8.35
CA SER A 246 14.10 -1.02 -6.96
C SER A 246 12.94 -2.01 -6.84
N VAL A 247 11.94 -1.93 -7.73
CA VAL A 247 10.86 -2.92 -7.77
C VAL A 247 11.35 -4.29 -8.22
N ALA A 248 12.18 -4.35 -9.25
CA ALA A 248 12.79 -5.61 -9.71
C ALA A 248 13.60 -6.29 -8.59
N ASN A 249 14.43 -5.53 -7.87
CA ASN A 249 15.19 -6.03 -6.72
C ASN A 249 14.27 -6.61 -5.63
N TRP A 250 13.16 -5.93 -5.32
CA TRP A 250 12.16 -6.41 -4.36
C TRP A 250 11.48 -7.70 -4.82
N LEU A 251 11.12 -7.80 -6.10
CA LEU A 251 10.54 -9.01 -6.67
C LEU A 251 11.54 -10.18 -6.67
N ASP A 252 12.84 -9.90 -6.81
CA ASP A 252 13.94 -10.85 -6.65
C ASP A 252 14.25 -11.21 -5.19
N GLY A 253 13.54 -10.61 -4.23
CA GLY A 253 13.60 -10.94 -2.80
C GLY A 253 14.48 -10.03 -1.95
N GLN A 254 15.05 -8.95 -2.51
CA GLN A 254 15.84 -7.99 -1.73
C GLN A 254 14.94 -7.06 -0.93
N THR A 255 15.23 -6.87 0.34
CA THR A 255 14.51 -5.96 1.24
C THR A 255 15.18 -4.58 1.30
N LEU A 256 14.44 -3.52 1.63
CA LEU A 256 15.06 -2.19 1.77
C LEU A 256 16.11 -2.17 2.89
N THR A 257 15.92 -2.97 3.95
CA THR A 257 16.82 -3.10 5.10
C THR A 257 18.23 -3.57 4.73
N GLU A 258 18.43 -4.20 3.57
CA GLU A 258 19.76 -4.57 3.08
C GLU A 258 20.65 -3.36 2.74
N ASN A 259 20.07 -2.17 2.62
CA ASN A 259 20.79 -0.92 2.36
C ASN A 259 21.34 -0.25 3.64
N THR A 260 21.26 -0.92 4.80
CA THR A 260 21.79 -0.40 6.07
C THR A 260 22.48 -1.49 6.91
N LEU A 261 23.50 -1.09 7.67
CA LEU A 261 24.11 -1.94 8.70
C LEU A 261 23.36 -1.91 10.04
N ASN A 262 22.49 -0.91 10.24
CA ASN A 262 21.65 -0.77 11.42
C ASN A 262 20.19 -0.63 10.98
N THR A 263 19.41 -1.69 11.13
CA THR A 263 18.01 -1.78 10.69
C THR A 263 17.04 -1.08 11.66
N ASP A 264 17.46 -0.85 12.90
CA ASP A 264 16.66 -0.20 13.93
C ASP A 264 16.85 1.33 13.95
N GLU A 265 17.81 1.84 13.18
CA GLU A 265 18.05 3.28 13.03
C GLU A 265 16.94 3.92 12.19
N ASP A 266 16.21 4.84 12.82
CA ASP A 266 15.26 5.73 12.16
C ASP A 266 16.01 6.72 11.26
N LYS A 267 16.05 6.48 9.93
CA LYS A 267 16.86 7.33 9.01
C LYS A 267 16.25 7.98 7.78
N GLU A 268 15.94 7.39 6.63
CA GLU A 268 15.86 8.13 5.33
C GLU A 268 17.24 8.32 4.72
N LEU A 269 17.53 7.46 3.74
CA LEU A 269 18.74 7.49 2.95
C LEU A 269 18.43 7.99 1.53
N TYR A 270 19.31 8.81 0.98
CA TYR A 270 19.34 9.12 -0.45
C TYR A 270 20.35 8.15 -1.08
N MET A 271 19.89 7.25 -1.94
CA MET A 271 20.73 6.15 -2.46
C MET A 271 21.85 6.64 -3.38
N ARG A 272 21.69 7.83 -3.95
CA ARG A 272 22.61 8.44 -4.91
C ARG A 272 22.79 9.91 -4.60
N GLU A 273 23.89 10.48 -5.07
CA GLU A 273 24.11 11.93 -5.06
C GLU A 273 23.48 12.59 -6.30
N GLY A 274 23.38 13.91 -6.29
CA GLY A 274 22.96 14.70 -7.46
C GLY A 274 21.50 15.14 -7.45
N ASN A 275 20.88 15.20 -8.63
CA ASN A 275 19.47 15.56 -8.80
C ASN A 275 18.62 14.29 -8.95
N GLY A 276 17.43 14.24 -8.33
CA GLY A 276 16.51 13.09 -8.43
C GLY A 276 15.99 12.84 -9.84
N TRP A 277 16.08 13.84 -10.73
CA TRP A 277 15.74 13.74 -12.15
C TRP A 277 16.90 13.31 -13.06
N ASP A 278 18.13 13.22 -12.55
CA ASP A 278 19.25 12.75 -13.35
C ASP A 278 19.09 11.26 -13.67
N TRP A 279 19.66 10.85 -14.80
CA TRP A 279 19.93 9.43 -15.03
C TRP A 279 21.06 8.98 -14.07
N ASP A 280 21.24 7.66 -13.93
CA ASP A 280 22.06 7.04 -12.87
C ASP A 280 23.41 7.73 -12.59
#